data_AF-A0A521H8M7-F1
#
_entry.id   AF-A0A521H8M7-F1
#
_cell.length_a   1.000
_cell.length_b   1.000
_cell.length_c   1.000
_cell.angle_alpha   90.00
_cell.angle_beta   90.00
_cell.angle_gamma   90.00
#
_symmetry.space_group_name_H-M   'P 1'
#
loop_
_entity.id
_entity.type
_entity.pdbx_description
1 polymer ?
#
loop_
_entity_poly.entity_id
_entity_poly.type
_entity_poly.pdbx_seq_one_letter_code
_entity_poly.pdbx_strand_id
1 'polypeptide(L)'
;MSRLALCALIPALLAPALALSGAPAGRAAPPAPIQSDGLPDLDDETSRTIFFAVLEGLYADGADNDTVDVILRLDPRNGYPELFVYACPICMPAYDAFRVYRQRAEFFNRKSRTDTFGAGLPADVRAQFTAPDRDTRWKALNVLVEGYVQERLAGMRLTEAEQREWRQRMEEGRKKGMSYLIQYQGEQPGVLYPGMKACALCDAANEACEKL
;
A
#
# COMPACT_ATOMS: atom_id res chain seq x y z
N MET A 1 -27.98 -35.56 -82.91
CA MET A 1 -27.99 -34.07 -82.91
C MET A 1 -27.33 -33.64 -81.61
N SER A 2 -25.99 -33.60 -81.58
CA SER A 2 -25.18 -32.36 -81.63
C SER A 2 -25.44 -31.40 -80.48
N ARG A 3 -24.51 -31.34 -79.52
CA ARG A 3 -23.59 -30.22 -79.24
C ARG A 3 -22.79 -30.54 -77.95
N LEU A 4 -21.47 -30.68 -78.05
CA LEU A 4 -20.43 -29.73 -77.58
C LEU A 4 -20.25 -29.77 -76.05
N ALA A 5 -19.10 -29.58 -75.41
CA ALA A 5 -17.67 -29.49 -75.71
C ALA A 5 -17.04 -29.23 -74.31
N LEU A 6 -16.03 -29.99 -73.88
CA LEU A 6 -14.61 -29.60 -73.89
C LEU A 6 -14.20 -28.62 -72.76
N CYS A 7 -13.02 -28.90 -72.19
CA CYS A 7 -12.16 -28.03 -71.36
C CYS A 7 -12.57 -27.89 -69.88
N ALA A 8 -11.67 -27.91 -68.90
CA ALA A 8 -10.22 -28.11 -68.89
C ALA A 8 -9.77 -28.37 -67.43
N LEU A 9 -8.65 -29.09 -67.29
CA LEU A 9 -7.83 -29.09 -66.09
C LEU A 9 -7.46 -27.66 -65.67
N ILE A 10 -7.52 -27.37 -64.37
CA ILE A 10 -6.76 -26.27 -63.75
C ILE A 10 -6.06 -26.81 -62.49
N PRO A 11 -4.73 -26.64 -62.37
CA PRO A 11 -3.92 -27.21 -61.32
C PRO A 11 -3.89 -26.37 -60.03
N ALA A 12 -3.42 -27.02 -58.98
CA ALA A 12 -3.14 -26.50 -57.65
C ALA A 12 -2.34 -25.18 -57.64
N LEU A 13 -2.82 -24.23 -56.85
CA LEU A 13 -2.03 -23.13 -56.29
C LEU A 13 -2.46 -22.96 -54.82
N LEU A 14 -1.84 -23.74 -53.93
CA LEU A 14 -1.84 -23.51 -52.49
C LEU A 14 -0.89 -22.35 -52.21
N ALA A 15 -1.45 -21.14 -52.04
CA ALA A 15 -0.74 -20.03 -51.44
C ALA A 15 -0.88 -20.11 -49.91
N PRO A 16 0.21 -20.22 -49.13
CA PRO A 16 0.12 -20.01 -47.70
C PRO A 16 0.05 -18.50 -47.47
N ALA A 17 -1.15 -17.99 -47.22
CA ALA A 17 -1.34 -16.68 -46.63
C ALA A 17 -0.80 -16.72 -45.19
N LEU A 18 0.48 -16.37 -45.02
CA LEU A 18 1.05 -15.97 -43.75
C LEU A 18 0.39 -14.65 -43.35
N ALA A 19 -0.79 -14.76 -42.73
CA ALA A 19 -1.37 -13.69 -41.96
C ALA A 19 -0.46 -13.45 -40.75
N LEU A 20 0.44 -12.46 -40.84
CA LEU A 20 0.99 -11.81 -39.67
C LEU A 20 -0.18 -11.17 -38.93
N SER A 21 -0.79 -11.94 -38.04
CA SER A 21 -1.70 -11.43 -37.03
C SER A 21 -0.85 -10.64 -36.05
N GLY A 22 -0.72 -9.34 -36.31
CA GLY A 22 -0.23 -8.36 -35.34
C GLY A 22 -1.23 -8.29 -34.21
N ALA A 23 -1.11 -9.22 -33.25
CA ALA A 23 -1.78 -9.07 -31.97
C ALA A 23 -1.25 -7.77 -31.35
N PRO A 24 -2.12 -6.81 -31.00
CA PRO A 24 -1.68 -5.66 -30.23
C PRO A 24 -1.06 -6.22 -28.95
N ALA A 25 0.17 -5.79 -28.65
CA ALA A 25 0.81 -6.09 -27.38
C ALA A 25 -0.20 -5.83 -26.27
N GLY A 26 -0.69 -6.90 -25.67
CA GLY A 26 -1.69 -6.82 -24.62
C GLY A 26 -1.11 -5.95 -23.52
N ARG A 27 -1.71 -4.78 -23.28
CA ARG A 27 -1.56 -4.11 -21.99
C ARG A 27 -1.94 -5.16 -20.97
N ALA A 28 -0.97 -5.62 -20.18
CA ALA A 28 -1.23 -6.46 -19.03
C ALA A 28 -2.35 -5.77 -18.23
N ALA A 29 -3.42 -6.52 -17.96
CA ALA A 29 -4.46 -6.03 -17.06
C ALA A 29 -3.79 -5.60 -15.75
N PRO A 30 -4.24 -4.50 -15.12
CA PRO A 30 -3.68 -4.08 -13.85
C PRO A 30 -3.72 -5.27 -12.88
N PRO A 31 -2.66 -5.47 -12.05
CA PRO A 31 -2.67 -6.52 -11.05
C PRO A 31 -3.91 -6.35 -10.19
N ALA A 32 -4.60 -7.47 -9.94
CA ALA A 32 -5.89 -7.48 -9.26
C ALA A 32 -5.84 -6.61 -7.99
N PRO A 33 -6.91 -5.85 -7.70
CA PRO A 33 -6.96 -5.00 -6.51
C PRO A 33 -6.68 -5.80 -5.25
N ILE A 34 -6.19 -5.14 -4.20
CA ILE A 34 -5.87 -5.77 -2.92
C ILE A 34 -7.08 -6.56 -2.43
N GLN A 35 -6.97 -7.89 -2.45
CA GLN A 35 -7.86 -8.80 -1.74
C GLN A 35 -7.17 -9.18 -0.43
N SER A 36 -7.14 -8.28 0.56
CA SER A 36 -6.65 -8.64 1.89
C SER A 36 -7.80 -8.93 2.85
N ASP A 37 -8.63 -9.94 2.54
CA ASP A 37 -9.58 -10.48 3.53
C ASP A 37 -8.90 -11.42 4.54
N GLY A 38 -7.59 -11.63 4.40
CA GLY A 38 -6.76 -12.43 5.30
C GLY A 38 -6.27 -11.68 6.54
N LEU A 39 -5.82 -12.43 7.54
CA LEU A 39 -5.10 -11.90 8.70
C LEU A 39 -3.78 -11.25 8.27
N PRO A 40 -3.30 -10.20 8.97
CA PRO A 40 -2.00 -9.59 8.69
C PRO A 40 -0.88 -10.65 8.76
N ASP A 41 0.03 -10.65 7.79
CA ASP A 41 1.23 -11.49 7.84
C ASP A 41 2.25 -10.86 8.79
N LEU A 42 2.41 -11.48 9.95
CA LEU A 42 3.22 -10.99 11.08
C LEU A 42 4.36 -11.96 11.43
N ASP A 43 4.82 -12.75 10.46
CA ASP A 43 5.88 -13.73 10.69
C ASP A 43 7.25 -13.08 10.94
N ASP A 44 7.49 -11.91 10.33
CA ASP A 44 8.68 -11.09 10.50
C ASP A 44 8.58 -10.12 11.71
N GLU A 45 9.71 -9.93 12.41
CA GLU A 45 9.79 -9.06 13.59
C GLU A 45 9.58 -7.58 13.26
N THR A 46 10.08 -7.13 12.11
CA THR A 46 9.91 -5.74 11.65
C THR A 46 8.43 -5.45 11.39
N SER A 47 7.77 -6.37 10.69
CA SER A 47 6.34 -6.32 10.38
C SER A 47 5.49 -6.29 11.64
N ARG A 48 5.76 -7.18 12.62
CA ARG A 48 5.13 -7.14 13.95
C ARG A 48 5.32 -5.80 14.63
N THR A 49 6.54 -5.29 14.65
CA THR A 49 6.87 -4.07 15.37
C THR A 49 6.13 -2.86 14.79
N ILE A 50 6.10 -2.73 13.47
CA ILE A 50 5.37 -1.65 12.79
C ILE A 50 3.86 -1.80 13.01
N PHE A 51 3.32 -3.01 12.84
CA PHE A 51 1.90 -3.29 13.05
C PHE A 51 1.47 -2.88 14.46
N PHE A 52 2.18 -3.35 15.49
CA PHE A 52 1.83 -3.04 16.87
C PHE A 52 2.09 -1.58 17.23
N ALA A 53 3.16 -0.96 16.72
CA ALA A 53 3.40 0.48 16.91
C ALA A 53 2.19 1.31 16.44
N VAL A 54 1.75 1.08 15.20
CA VAL A 54 0.64 1.82 14.61
C VAL A 54 -0.67 1.50 15.33
N LEU A 55 -0.94 0.22 15.62
CA LEU A 55 -2.18 -0.18 16.29
C LEU A 55 -2.27 0.41 17.70
N GLU A 56 -1.21 0.28 18.50
CA GLU A 56 -1.14 0.80 19.87
C GLU A 56 -1.29 2.33 19.88
N GLY A 57 -0.61 3.03 18.96
CA GLY A 57 -0.70 4.48 18.80
C GLY A 57 -2.11 4.95 18.46
N LEU A 58 -2.79 4.28 17.52
CA LEU A 58 -4.18 4.61 17.16
C LEU A 58 -5.14 4.48 18.35
N TYR A 59 -4.97 3.45 19.17
CA TYR A 59 -5.75 3.27 20.40
C TYR A 59 -5.41 4.32 21.47
N ALA A 60 -4.14 4.68 21.60
CA ALA A 60 -3.67 5.69 22.55
C ALA A 60 -4.20 7.09 22.20
N ASP A 61 -4.20 7.46 20.93
CA ASP A 61 -4.68 8.74 20.44
C ASP A 61 -6.20 8.79 20.31
N GLY A 62 -6.84 7.66 20.03
CA GLY A 62 -8.28 7.62 19.80
C GLY A 62 -8.70 8.09 18.42
N ALA A 63 -7.91 7.78 17.39
CA ALA A 63 -8.20 8.17 16.02
C ALA A 63 -9.65 7.83 15.61
N ASP A 64 -10.35 8.79 15.02
CA ASP A 64 -11.73 8.63 14.59
C ASP A 64 -11.83 7.86 13.26
N ASN A 65 -13.00 7.26 13.01
CA ASN A 65 -13.21 6.42 11.83
C ASN A 65 -13.13 7.22 10.51
N ASP A 66 -13.52 8.49 10.50
CA ASP A 66 -13.48 9.30 9.27
C ASP A 66 -12.03 9.53 8.85
N THR A 67 -11.14 9.86 9.80
CA THR A 67 -9.71 9.99 9.56
C THR A 67 -9.12 8.67 9.06
N VAL A 68 -9.46 7.55 9.71
CA VAL A 68 -8.96 6.22 9.32
C VAL A 68 -9.45 5.82 7.92
N ASP A 69 -10.70 6.12 7.57
CA ASP A 69 -11.28 5.82 6.25
C ASP A 69 -10.60 6.64 5.14
N VAL A 70 -10.13 7.86 5.44
CA VAL A 70 -9.31 8.63 4.49
C VAL A 70 -7.93 8.00 4.31
N ILE A 71 -7.29 7.55 5.39
CA ILE A 71 -5.98 6.89 5.33
C ILE A 71 -6.07 5.60 4.51
N LEU A 72 -7.10 4.78 4.73
CA LEU A 72 -7.33 3.51 4.05
C LEU A 72 -7.87 3.65 2.61
N ARG A 73 -8.04 4.87 2.10
CA ARG A 73 -8.62 5.09 0.78
C ARG A 73 -7.80 4.41 -0.32
N LEU A 74 -8.52 3.72 -1.19
CA LEU A 74 -8.00 3.17 -2.43
C LEU A 74 -8.20 4.19 -3.57
N ASP A 75 -7.21 4.31 -4.44
CA ASP A 75 -7.32 5.09 -5.67
C ASP A 75 -8.35 4.42 -6.58
N PRO A 76 -9.44 5.11 -6.95
CA PRO A 76 -10.53 4.51 -7.71
C PRO A 76 -10.11 4.09 -9.12
N ARG A 77 -8.97 4.56 -9.62
CA ARG A 77 -8.48 4.24 -10.98
C ARG A 77 -7.79 2.89 -11.05
N ASN A 78 -7.19 2.43 -9.95
CA ASN A 78 -6.33 1.26 -9.96
C ASN A 78 -6.60 0.29 -8.78
N GLY A 79 -7.32 0.71 -7.74
CA GLY A 79 -7.64 -0.11 -6.57
C GLY A 79 -6.50 -0.29 -5.57
N TYR A 80 -5.44 0.51 -5.65
CA TYR A 80 -4.30 0.51 -4.74
C TYR A 80 -4.44 1.60 -3.67
N PRO A 81 -3.83 1.46 -2.48
CA PRO A 81 -3.91 2.48 -1.44
C PRO A 81 -3.27 3.80 -1.91
N GLU A 82 -3.93 4.92 -1.66
CA GLU A 82 -3.42 6.23 -2.11
C GLU A 82 -2.13 6.64 -1.38
N LEU A 83 -2.01 6.25 -0.11
CA LEU A 83 -0.96 6.70 0.80
C LEU A 83 0.07 5.62 1.15
N PHE A 84 -0.09 4.39 0.66
CA PHE A 84 0.77 3.26 0.97
C PHE A 84 1.29 2.60 -0.29
N VAL A 85 2.55 2.17 -0.29
CA VAL A 85 3.11 1.36 -1.37
C VAL A 85 2.75 -0.10 -1.14
N TYR A 86 1.99 -0.68 -2.06
CA TYR A 86 1.61 -2.09 -2.01
C TYR A 86 2.83 -3.02 -1.98
N ALA A 87 2.69 -4.16 -1.30
CA ALA A 87 3.76 -5.14 -1.04
C ALA A 87 5.02 -4.60 -0.31
N CYS A 88 5.04 -3.33 0.10
CA CYS A 88 6.11 -2.79 0.90
C CYS A 88 6.11 -3.43 2.30
N PRO A 89 7.25 -3.96 2.79
CA PRO A 89 7.33 -4.59 4.11
C PRO A 89 7.14 -3.61 5.27
N ILE A 90 7.19 -2.30 5.01
CA ILE A 90 6.90 -1.25 5.99
C ILE A 90 5.47 -0.73 5.82
N CYS A 91 5.08 -0.35 4.59
CA CYS A 91 3.78 0.28 4.36
C CYS A 91 2.61 -0.74 4.58
N MET A 92 2.78 -2.05 4.30
CA MET A 92 1.68 -3.03 4.46
C MET A 92 1.32 -3.39 5.91
N PRO A 93 2.26 -3.68 6.83
CA PRO A 93 1.91 -3.92 8.23
C PRO A 93 1.24 -2.71 8.89
N ALA A 94 1.65 -1.49 8.53
CA ALA A 94 0.99 -0.26 8.97
C ALA A 94 -0.45 -0.17 8.41
N TYR A 95 -0.63 -0.41 7.10
CA TYR A 95 -1.96 -0.43 6.48
C TYR A 95 -2.90 -1.44 7.14
N ASP A 96 -2.39 -2.63 7.44
CA ASP A 96 -3.14 -3.68 8.13
C ASP A 96 -3.50 -3.29 9.57
N ALA A 97 -2.62 -2.58 10.28
CA ALA A 97 -2.95 -2.02 11.60
C ALA A 97 -4.11 -1.02 11.53
N PHE A 98 -4.12 -0.12 10.54
CA PHE A 98 -5.26 0.78 10.29
C PHE A 98 -6.54 0.00 9.98
N ARG A 99 -6.47 -1.04 9.16
CA ARG A 99 -7.62 -1.90 8.84
C ARG A 99 -8.18 -2.60 10.08
N VAL A 100 -7.32 -3.20 10.89
CA VAL A 100 -7.70 -3.88 12.14
C VAL A 100 -8.31 -2.88 13.10
N TYR A 101 -7.68 -1.72 13.29
CA TYR A 101 -8.21 -0.63 14.11
C TYR A 101 -9.58 -0.15 13.62
N ARG A 102 -9.79 -0.06 12.30
CA ARG A 102 -11.08 0.35 11.72
C ARG A 102 -12.23 -0.62 12.02
N GLN A 103 -11.90 -1.89 12.23
CA GLN A 103 -12.83 -2.97 12.54
C GLN A 103 -13.01 -3.22 14.04
N ARG A 104 -12.39 -2.39 14.89
CA ARG A 104 -12.44 -2.56 16.35
C ARG A 104 -13.88 -2.53 16.88
N ALA A 105 -14.13 -3.38 17.87
CA ALA A 105 -15.40 -3.41 18.59
C ALA A 105 -15.38 -2.39 19.75
N GLU A 106 -16.57 -1.95 20.16
CA GLU A 106 -16.71 -1.18 21.40
C GLU A 106 -16.26 -2.02 22.61
N PHE A 107 -15.63 -1.36 23.58
CA PHE A 107 -15.25 -1.99 24.83
C PHE A 107 -16.49 -2.34 25.65
N PHE A 108 -16.64 -3.63 25.95
CA PHE A 108 -17.69 -4.12 26.84
C PHE A 108 -17.52 -3.59 28.27
N ASN A 109 -18.62 -3.49 29.02
CA ASN A 109 -18.66 -3.09 30.43
C ASN A 109 -18.16 -1.65 30.74
N ARG A 110 -18.19 -0.75 29.75
CA ARG A 110 -17.98 0.69 29.97
C ARG A 110 -19.33 1.42 30.10
N LYS A 111 -19.40 2.42 30.99
CA LYS A 111 -20.61 3.25 31.16
C LYS A 111 -20.91 4.12 29.93
N SER A 112 -19.87 4.49 29.18
CA SER A 112 -19.95 5.19 27.91
C SER A 112 -19.55 4.26 26.78
N ARG A 113 -20.21 4.39 25.62
CA ARG A 113 -19.79 3.72 24.39
C ARG A 113 -18.44 4.28 23.97
N THR A 114 -17.41 3.44 24.02
CA THR A 114 -16.04 3.81 23.64
C THR A 114 -15.37 2.59 23.03
N ASP A 115 -14.64 2.78 21.96
CA ASP A 115 -13.91 1.75 21.23
C ASP A 115 -12.40 2.05 21.19
N THR A 116 -11.95 3.01 22.01
CA THR A 116 -10.57 3.49 22.05
C THR A 116 -10.21 4.09 23.41
N PHE A 117 -8.93 4.43 23.65
CA PHE A 117 -8.48 4.97 24.94
C PHE A 117 -8.27 6.49 24.92
N GLY A 118 -7.84 7.03 23.78
CA GLY A 118 -7.52 8.45 23.63
C GLY A 118 -8.72 9.39 23.46
N ALA A 119 -8.43 10.69 23.48
CA ALA A 119 -9.42 11.76 23.32
C ALA A 119 -9.77 12.08 21.86
N GLY A 120 -9.08 11.45 20.91
CA GLY A 120 -9.12 11.78 19.49
C GLY A 120 -7.87 12.55 19.05
N LEU A 121 -7.49 12.36 17.78
CA LEU A 121 -6.43 13.12 17.14
C LEU A 121 -6.73 14.64 17.22
N PRO A 122 -5.71 15.50 17.42
CA PRO A 122 -5.88 16.95 17.42
C PRO A 122 -6.60 17.46 16.15
N ALA A 123 -7.43 18.48 16.29
CA ALA A 123 -8.30 18.95 15.20
C ALA A 123 -7.51 19.46 13.97
N ASP A 124 -6.35 20.06 14.20
CA ASP A 124 -5.40 20.50 13.18
C ASP A 124 -4.74 19.31 12.46
N VAL A 125 -4.45 18.22 13.16
CA VAL A 125 -3.97 16.97 12.54
C VAL A 125 -5.07 16.33 11.69
N ARG A 126 -6.30 16.24 12.20
CA ARG A 126 -7.45 15.72 11.42
C ARG A 126 -7.72 16.54 10.16
N ALA A 127 -7.62 17.87 10.26
CA ALA A 127 -7.82 18.75 9.11
C ALA A 127 -6.83 18.46 7.97
N GLN A 128 -5.59 18.09 8.28
CA GLN A 128 -4.60 17.73 7.26
C GLN A 128 -4.99 16.46 6.49
N PHE A 129 -5.63 15.49 7.12
CA PHE A 129 -6.16 14.31 6.43
C PHE A 129 -7.34 14.64 5.51
N THR A 130 -8.11 15.69 5.80
CA THR A 130 -9.19 16.15 4.90
C THR A 130 -8.71 17.04 3.75
N ALA A 131 -7.42 17.38 3.70
CA ALA A 131 -6.86 18.24 2.65
C ALA A 131 -7.05 17.61 1.26
N PRO A 132 -7.36 18.41 0.22
CA PRO A 132 -7.59 17.90 -1.13
C PRO A 132 -6.32 17.34 -1.76
N ASP A 133 -5.16 17.93 -1.45
CA ASP A 133 -3.88 17.49 -1.99
C ASP A 133 -3.33 16.28 -1.20
N ARG A 134 -2.78 15.32 -1.96
CA ARG A 134 -2.21 14.10 -1.40
C ARG A 134 -1.00 14.38 -0.52
N ASP A 135 -0.19 15.38 -0.87
CA ASP A 135 1.09 15.62 -0.21
C ASP A 135 0.90 16.13 1.24
N THR A 136 -0.15 16.91 1.52
CA THR A 136 -0.53 17.28 2.88
C THR A 136 -0.98 16.07 3.69
N ARG A 137 -1.83 15.20 3.12
CA ARG A 137 -2.25 13.95 3.78
C ARG A 137 -1.06 13.01 4.04
N TRP A 138 -0.14 12.94 3.08
CA TRP A 138 1.10 12.17 3.18
C TRP A 138 1.97 12.67 4.34
N LYS A 139 2.14 14.00 4.48
CA LYS A 139 2.93 14.59 5.58
C LYS A 139 2.29 14.32 6.94
N ALA A 140 0.98 14.46 7.03
CA ALA A 140 0.25 14.14 8.25
C ALA A 140 0.41 12.66 8.64
N LEU A 141 0.33 11.75 7.66
CA LEU A 141 0.53 10.33 7.89
C LEU A 141 1.96 10.01 8.34
N ASN A 142 2.96 10.66 7.72
CA ASN A 142 4.37 10.50 8.08
C ASN A 142 4.59 10.91 9.54
N VAL A 143 4.21 12.12 9.94
CA VAL A 143 4.36 12.60 11.33
C VAL A 143 3.65 11.70 12.33
N LEU A 144 2.43 11.27 12.01
CA LEU A 144 1.64 10.42 12.89
C LEU A 144 2.32 9.07 13.14
N VAL A 145 2.73 8.39 12.06
CA VAL A 145 3.34 7.06 12.18
C VAL A 145 4.76 7.13 12.72
N GLU A 146 5.49 8.20 12.43
CA GLU A 146 6.82 8.42 12.99
C GLU A 146 6.73 8.44 14.52
N GLY A 147 5.80 9.21 15.08
CA GLY A 147 5.57 9.27 16.53
C GLY A 147 5.28 7.90 17.13
N TYR A 148 4.36 7.14 16.52
CA TYR A 148 3.99 5.80 17.00
C TYR A 148 5.15 4.81 16.95
N VAL A 149 5.92 4.80 15.86
CA VAL A 149 7.08 3.91 15.72
C VAL A 149 8.18 4.31 16.69
N GLN A 150 8.43 5.61 16.86
CA GLN A 150 9.41 6.13 17.81
C GLN A 150 9.06 5.72 19.25
N GLU A 151 7.81 5.90 19.67
CA GLU A 151 7.34 5.51 21.00
C GLU A 151 7.50 4.01 21.24
N ARG A 152 7.14 3.19 20.24
CA ARG A 152 7.29 1.74 20.32
C ARG A 152 8.75 1.34 20.50
N LEU A 153 9.64 1.85 19.66
CA LEU A 153 11.06 1.51 19.71
C LEU A 153 11.73 2.01 21.01
N ALA A 154 11.34 3.19 21.50
CA ALA A 154 11.78 3.70 22.80
C ALA A 154 11.32 2.78 23.95
N GLY A 155 10.08 2.27 23.87
CA GLY A 155 9.50 1.33 24.83
C GLY A 155 10.23 -0.02 24.89
N MET A 156 10.93 -0.42 23.83
CA MET A 156 11.70 -1.67 23.78
C MET A 156 13.01 -1.63 24.60
N ARG A 157 13.47 -0.44 25.02
CA ARG A 157 14.70 -0.25 25.83
C ARG A 157 15.93 -0.92 25.22
N LEU A 158 16.07 -0.73 23.91
CA LEU A 158 17.14 -1.31 23.09
C LEU A 158 18.52 -0.82 23.55
N THR A 159 19.50 -1.71 23.52
CA THR A 159 20.92 -1.36 23.58
C THR A 159 21.34 -0.63 22.31
N GLU A 160 22.46 0.10 22.34
CA GLU A 160 22.98 0.79 21.14
C GLU A 160 23.22 -0.17 19.96
N ALA A 161 23.59 -1.43 20.23
CA ALA A 161 23.77 -2.43 19.19
C ALA A 161 22.45 -2.79 18.52
N GLU A 162 21.41 -3.07 19.32
CA GLU A 162 20.07 -3.37 18.81
C GLU A 162 19.46 -2.16 18.08
N GLN A 163 19.67 -0.94 18.57
CA GLN A 163 19.24 0.27 17.86
C GLN A 163 19.89 0.39 16.47
N ARG A 164 21.18 0.06 16.33
CA ARG A 164 21.86 0.03 15.03
C ARG A 164 21.28 -1.04 14.11
N GLU A 165 20.96 -2.21 14.64
CA GLU A 165 20.28 -3.26 13.87
C GLU A 165 18.89 -2.79 13.40
N TRP A 166 18.11 -2.14 14.26
CA TRP A 166 16.81 -1.60 13.88
C TRP A 166 16.90 -0.53 12.80
N ARG A 167 17.87 0.40 12.91
CA ARG A 167 18.18 1.35 11.84
C ARG A 167 18.48 0.66 10.51
N GLN A 168 19.28 -0.41 10.53
CA GLN A 168 19.59 -1.16 9.32
C GLN A 168 18.36 -1.87 8.75
N ARG A 169 17.56 -2.54 9.58
CA ARG A 169 16.33 -3.25 9.16
C ARG A 169 15.32 -2.29 8.51
N MET A 170 15.07 -1.12 9.12
CA MET A 170 14.15 -0.12 8.55
C MET A 170 14.66 0.47 7.23
N GLU A 171 15.97 0.68 7.11
CA GLU A 171 16.57 1.19 5.87
C GLU A 171 16.49 0.15 4.74
N GLU A 172 16.73 -1.13 5.04
CA GLU A 172 16.56 -2.24 4.10
C GLU A 172 15.09 -2.38 3.68
N GLY A 173 14.16 -2.31 4.63
CA GLY A 173 12.72 -2.31 4.38
C GLY A 173 12.29 -1.15 3.47
N ARG A 174 12.82 0.06 3.71
CA ARG A 174 12.58 1.23 2.85
C ARG A 174 13.15 1.04 1.46
N LYS A 175 14.40 0.58 1.31
CA LYS A 175 14.99 0.29 -0.01
C LYS A 175 14.12 -0.69 -0.80
N LYS A 176 13.66 -1.77 -0.16
CA LYS A 176 12.76 -2.75 -0.77
C LYS A 176 11.42 -2.12 -1.15
N GLY A 177 10.78 -1.37 -0.26
CA GLY A 177 9.54 -0.63 -0.53
C GLY A 177 9.65 0.33 -1.71
N MET A 178 10.73 1.12 -1.75
CA MET A 178 10.98 2.06 -2.84
C MET A 178 11.27 1.36 -4.17
N SER A 179 11.89 0.17 -4.13
CA SER A 179 12.05 -0.63 -5.35
C SER A 179 10.71 -1.07 -5.94
N TYR A 180 9.73 -1.44 -5.09
CA TYR A 180 8.37 -1.74 -5.55
C TYR A 180 7.67 -0.51 -6.12
N LEU A 181 7.79 0.65 -5.48
CA LEU A 181 7.24 1.90 -6.02
C LEU A 181 7.77 2.18 -7.43
N ILE A 182 9.08 2.10 -7.63
CA ILE A 182 9.73 2.31 -8.93
C ILE A 182 9.26 1.28 -9.94
N GLN A 183 9.20 0.00 -9.54
CA GLN A 183 8.71 -1.09 -10.39
C GLN A 183 7.27 -0.83 -10.85
N TYR A 184 6.35 -0.54 -9.94
CA TYR A 184 4.94 -0.30 -10.27
C TYR A 184 4.74 0.93 -11.17
N GLN A 185 5.50 2.00 -10.92
CA GLN A 185 5.51 3.17 -11.79
C GLN A 185 6.05 2.85 -13.19
N GLY A 186 7.03 1.94 -13.30
CA GLY A 186 7.58 1.47 -14.58
C GLY A 186 6.64 0.55 -15.34
N GLU A 187 5.95 -0.36 -14.65
CA GLU A 187 4.98 -1.29 -15.24
C GLU A 187 3.72 -0.58 -15.76
N GLN A 188 3.25 0.45 -15.03
CA GLN A 188 2.07 1.22 -15.43
C GLN A 188 2.26 2.74 -15.22
N PRO A 189 3.01 3.39 -16.13
CA PRO A 189 3.32 4.81 -16.04
C PRO A 189 2.06 5.68 -15.97
N GLY A 190 2.00 6.56 -14.98
CA GLY A 190 0.88 7.48 -14.78
C GLY A 190 -0.40 6.86 -14.19
N VAL A 191 -0.42 5.55 -13.97
CA VAL A 191 -1.56 4.83 -13.38
C VAL A 191 -1.27 4.48 -11.92
N LEU A 192 -0.16 3.78 -11.65
CA LEU A 192 0.21 3.40 -10.29
C LEU A 192 1.11 4.48 -9.66
N TYR A 193 0.68 4.98 -8.50
CA TYR A 193 1.40 5.98 -7.70
C TYR A 193 1.93 7.19 -8.49
N PRO A 194 1.10 7.86 -9.34
CA PRO A 194 1.59 8.95 -10.18
C PRO A 194 2.21 10.08 -9.34
N GLY A 195 3.43 10.47 -9.71
CA GLY A 195 4.16 11.56 -9.06
C GLY A 195 4.56 11.30 -7.60
N MET A 196 4.38 10.08 -7.07
CA MET A 196 4.89 9.72 -5.75
C MET A 196 6.41 9.52 -5.83
N LYS A 197 7.16 10.26 -5.02
CA LYS A 197 8.64 10.15 -4.96
C LYS A 197 9.13 9.50 -3.67
N ALA A 198 8.25 9.33 -2.67
CA ALA A 198 8.55 8.78 -1.35
C ALA A 198 7.28 8.13 -0.71
N CYS A 199 7.45 7.15 0.19
CA CYS A 199 6.34 6.57 1.01
C CYS A 199 6.40 7.19 2.41
N ALA A 200 5.28 7.73 2.90
CA ALA A 200 5.17 8.37 4.22
C ALA A 200 5.62 7.43 5.32
N LEU A 201 5.22 6.15 5.22
CA LEU A 201 5.51 5.10 6.19
C LEU A 201 6.99 4.69 6.16
N CYS A 202 7.59 4.59 4.96
CA CYS A 202 9.00 4.27 4.85
C CYS A 202 9.87 5.37 5.45
N ASP A 203 9.53 6.63 5.18
CA ASP A 203 10.27 7.76 5.72
C ASP A 203 10.05 7.84 7.25
N ALA A 204 8.80 7.75 7.70
CA ALA A 204 8.45 7.79 9.12
C ALA A 204 9.16 6.71 9.95
N ALA A 205 9.18 5.47 9.46
CA ALA A 205 9.85 4.37 10.17
C ALA A 205 11.37 4.57 10.24
N ASN A 206 11.98 5.16 9.21
CA ASN A 206 13.42 5.44 9.22
C ASN A 206 13.75 6.64 10.12
N GLU A 207 13.00 7.73 10.00
CA GLU A 207 13.16 8.94 10.83
C GLU A 207 12.98 8.61 12.31
N ALA A 208 12.01 7.75 12.67
CA ALA A 208 11.85 7.24 14.02
C ALA A 208 13.10 6.51 14.55
N CYS A 209 13.78 5.72 13.70
CA CYS A 209 15.02 5.03 14.06
C CYS A 209 16.25 5.97 14.15
N GLU A 210 16.25 7.10 13.44
CA GLU A 210 17.28 8.13 13.57
C GLU A 210 17.22 8.85 14.92
N LYS A 211 16.05 8.84 15.58
CA LYS A 211 15.79 9.45 16.89
C LYS A 211 16.04 8.53 18.09
N LEU A 212 16.48 7.28 17.86
CA LEU A 212 16.88 6.32 18.90
C LEU A 212 18.28 6.59 19.46
#